data_AF-A0A2D7D7J8-F1
#
_entry.id   AF-A0A2D7D7J8-F1
#
_cell.length_a   1.000
_cell.length_b   1.000
_cell.length_c   1.000
_cell.angle_alpha   90.00
_cell.angle_beta   90.00
_cell.angle_gamma   90.00
#
_symmetry.space_group_name_H-M   'P 1'
#
loop_
_entity.id
_entity.type
_entity.pdbx_description
1 polymer ?
#
loop_
_entity_poly.entity_id
_entity_poly.type
_entity_poly.pdbx_seq_one_letter_code
_entity_poly.pdbx_strand_id
1 'polypeptide(L)'
;MDVMRIGITIGDVNGIGLEVALKAMAYGRWPGTTEFVLLGSEAVARAQAKQMRIPISKRLLFHDVGSAVWSPGRLRVDASRLAVAAIEEGVKLCMAGTLDGVVTAPVNKQGFQRAGVEMPGHTELLAALTGRKRFGMLLMGGGLRVMLVTRHLPLAEVARAITREAVREAIELAEQGLCWLGLEGERMGVCGLNPHAGDGGTLGEEEQRVINPIVRQLQKKGVNVVGAVPADTIFHQAKQNEYEMVIAMYHDQGLAPLKMVGFDEGVNVTLGLPIVRTSPDHGTAFSLAGRGEACAASMRSAIREAIVLAGRENPWR
;
A
#
# COMPACT_ATOMS: atom_id res chain seq x y z
N MET A 1 1.45 22.13 -18.77
CA MET A 1 1.54 20.87 -18.01
C MET A 1 0.12 20.36 -17.88
N ASP A 2 -0.13 19.12 -18.27
CA ASP A 2 -1.45 18.53 -18.10
C ASP A 2 -1.78 18.38 -16.62
N VAL A 3 -3.06 18.52 -16.31
CA VAL A 3 -3.56 18.39 -14.94
C VAL A 3 -3.56 16.91 -14.57
N MET A 4 -2.83 16.57 -13.51
CA MET A 4 -2.79 15.22 -12.94
C MET A 4 -3.99 15.01 -12.04
N ARG A 5 -4.79 13.96 -12.29
CA ARG A 5 -5.98 13.61 -11.53
C ARG A 5 -5.74 12.38 -10.68
N ILE A 6 -5.76 12.58 -9.36
CA ILE A 6 -5.62 11.49 -8.39
C ILE A 6 -6.98 11.17 -7.79
N GLY A 7 -7.46 9.94 -8.03
CA GLY A 7 -8.66 9.42 -7.41
C GLY A 7 -8.43 9.10 -5.94
N ILE A 8 -9.36 9.47 -5.07
CA ILE A 8 -9.34 9.10 -3.65
C ILE A 8 -10.60 8.31 -3.38
N THR A 9 -10.48 7.03 -3.02
CA THR A 9 -11.68 6.27 -2.62
C THR A 9 -12.14 6.71 -1.23
N ILE A 10 -13.46 6.76 -1.04
CA ILE A 10 -14.04 7.22 0.22
C ILE A 10 -13.75 6.29 1.42
N GLY A 11 -13.46 5.01 1.15
CA GLY A 11 -13.25 3.99 2.18
C GLY A 11 -14.51 3.73 3.00
N ASP A 12 -14.35 3.21 4.21
CA ASP A 12 -15.47 3.08 5.15
C ASP A 12 -15.81 4.45 5.75
N VAL A 13 -16.94 5.02 5.33
CA VAL A 13 -17.44 6.33 5.79
C VAL A 13 -17.69 6.40 7.30
N ASN A 14 -17.83 5.26 7.97
CA ASN A 14 -18.03 5.18 9.41
C ASN A 14 -16.71 5.05 10.18
N GLY A 15 -15.59 4.88 9.48
CA GLY A 15 -14.24 4.97 10.01
C GLY A 15 -13.64 6.38 9.86
N ILE A 16 -12.32 6.47 10.04
CA ILE A 16 -11.56 7.71 9.87
C ILE A 16 -11.16 8.00 8.41
N GLY A 17 -11.44 7.10 7.47
CA GLY A 17 -10.89 7.15 6.12
C GLY A 17 -11.23 8.44 5.37
N LEU A 18 -12.51 8.79 5.32
CA LEU A 18 -12.98 10.03 4.71
C LEU A 18 -12.47 11.28 5.47
N GLU A 19 -12.41 11.22 6.80
CA GLU A 19 -11.85 12.32 7.61
C GLU A 19 -10.39 12.62 7.22
N VAL A 20 -9.52 11.60 7.18
CA VAL A 20 -8.11 11.79 6.85
C VAL A 20 -7.90 12.17 5.38
N ALA A 21 -8.74 11.66 4.47
CA ALA A 21 -8.74 12.05 3.06
C ALA A 21 -9.07 13.54 2.89
N LEU A 22 -10.15 14.01 3.51
CA LEU A 22 -10.56 15.42 3.47
C LEU A 22 -9.48 16.32 4.07
N LYS A 23 -8.94 15.97 5.24
CA LYS A 23 -7.84 16.72 5.87
C LYS A 23 -6.59 16.75 4.99
N ALA A 24 -6.22 15.63 4.36
CA ALA A 24 -5.04 15.56 3.51
C ALA A 24 -5.19 16.47 2.29
N MET A 25 -6.32 16.40 1.59
CA MET A 25 -6.58 17.25 0.42
C MET A 25 -6.71 18.73 0.78
N ALA A 26 -7.30 19.06 1.94
CA ALA A 26 -7.53 20.43 2.39
C ALA A 26 -6.26 21.13 2.90
N TYR A 27 -5.43 20.42 3.68
CA TYR A 27 -4.29 21.00 4.39
C TYR A 27 -2.93 20.59 3.81
N GLY A 28 -2.91 19.67 2.84
CA GLY A 28 -1.70 19.30 2.13
C GLY A 28 -1.21 20.39 1.19
N ARG A 29 0.10 20.40 0.93
CA ARG A 29 0.72 21.23 -0.09
C ARG A 29 0.92 20.38 -1.33
N TRP A 30 0.21 20.73 -2.40
CA TRP A 30 0.12 19.95 -3.62
C TRP A 30 0.57 20.78 -4.83
N PRO A 31 1.21 20.15 -5.84
CA PRO A 31 1.52 20.83 -7.10
C PRO A 31 0.30 21.57 -7.65
N GLY A 32 0.52 22.72 -8.29
CA GLY A 32 -0.55 23.55 -8.84
C GLY A 32 -1.40 22.84 -9.90
N THR A 33 -0.83 21.80 -10.50
CA THR A 33 -1.39 20.99 -11.58
C THR A 33 -2.02 19.68 -11.09
N THR A 34 -2.32 19.55 -9.80
CA THR A 34 -2.97 18.34 -9.25
C THR A 34 -4.43 18.61 -8.90
N GLU A 35 -5.33 17.80 -9.43
CA GLU A 35 -6.74 17.70 -9.04
C GLU A 35 -7.00 16.39 -8.28
N PHE A 36 -7.95 16.43 -7.36
CA PHE A 36 -8.41 15.25 -6.65
C PHE A 36 -9.82 14.87 -7.10
N VAL A 37 -10.10 13.58 -7.22
CA VAL A 37 -11.45 13.07 -7.50
C VAL A 37 -11.86 12.16 -6.36
N LEU A 38 -12.77 12.61 -5.49
CA LEU A 38 -13.31 11.75 -4.44
C LEU A 38 -14.35 10.80 -5.04
N LEU A 39 -14.02 9.51 -5.05
CA LEU A 39 -14.86 8.41 -5.49
C LEU A 39 -15.68 7.94 -4.28
N GLY A 40 -16.96 8.25 -4.23
CA GLY A 40 -17.78 7.98 -3.05
C GLY A 40 -19.13 8.65 -3.05
N SER A 41 -19.55 9.14 -1.88
CA SER A 41 -20.77 9.93 -1.72
C SER A 41 -20.42 11.39 -1.41
N GLU A 42 -20.76 12.31 -2.31
CA GLU A 42 -20.58 13.75 -2.11
C GLU A 42 -21.36 14.24 -0.89
N ALA A 43 -22.60 13.77 -0.71
CA ALA A 43 -23.45 14.14 0.41
C ALA A 43 -22.81 13.78 1.77
N VAL A 44 -22.26 12.56 1.90
CA VAL A 44 -21.58 12.12 3.13
C VAL A 44 -20.30 12.92 3.35
N ALA A 45 -19.50 13.12 2.30
CA ALA A 45 -18.26 13.89 2.37
C ALA A 45 -18.51 15.33 2.86
N ARG A 46 -19.52 16.01 2.30
CA ARG A 46 -19.89 17.37 2.71
C ARG A 46 -20.45 17.41 4.13
N ALA A 47 -21.27 16.44 4.52
CA ALA A 47 -21.80 16.35 5.88
C ALA A 47 -20.67 16.18 6.92
N GLN A 48 -19.73 15.26 6.66
CA GLN A 48 -18.60 15.02 7.54
C GLN A 48 -17.64 16.22 7.59
N ALA A 49 -17.31 16.82 6.44
CA ALA A 49 -16.50 18.02 6.38
C ALA A 49 -17.11 19.17 7.19
N LYS A 50 -18.42 19.39 7.07
CA LYS A 50 -19.16 20.41 7.83
C LYS A 50 -19.11 20.15 9.33
N GLN A 51 -19.41 18.92 9.78
CA GLN A 51 -19.38 18.57 11.20
C GLN A 51 -17.99 18.76 11.81
N MET A 52 -16.95 18.38 11.08
CA MET A 52 -15.56 18.44 11.54
C MET A 52 -14.87 19.78 11.25
N ARG A 53 -15.58 20.74 10.63
CA ARG A 53 -15.04 22.04 10.21
C ARG A 53 -13.81 21.92 9.31
N ILE A 54 -13.79 20.91 8.44
CA ILE A 54 -12.74 20.71 7.43
C ILE A 54 -13.16 21.48 6.17
N PRO A 55 -12.36 22.42 5.66
CA PRO A 55 -12.68 23.09 4.42
C PRO A 55 -12.56 22.11 3.25
N ILE A 56 -13.50 22.16 2.31
CA ILE A 56 -13.41 21.40 1.07
C ILE A 56 -12.39 22.08 0.16
N SER A 57 -11.39 21.32 -0.30
CA SER A 57 -10.39 21.82 -1.24
C SER A 57 -11.04 22.29 -2.54
N LYS A 58 -10.61 23.44 -3.07
CA LYS A 58 -11.08 23.94 -4.38
C LYS A 58 -10.65 23.04 -5.54
N ARG A 59 -9.66 22.17 -5.32
CA ARG A 59 -9.15 21.20 -6.31
C ARG A 59 -9.81 19.84 -6.19
N LEU A 60 -10.81 19.70 -5.31
CA LEU A 60 -11.55 18.46 -5.14
C LEU A 60 -12.80 18.46 -6.04
N LEU A 61 -12.86 17.47 -6.93
CA LEU A 61 -14.03 17.08 -7.69
C LEU A 61 -14.70 15.88 -7.02
N PHE A 62 -16.02 15.79 -7.13
CA PHE A 62 -16.78 14.64 -6.64
C PHE A 62 -17.17 13.74 -7.80
N HIS A 63 -17.07 12.43 -7.58
CA HIS A 63 -17.57 11.41 -8.48
C HIS A 63 -18.46 10.47 -7.66
N ASP A 64 -19.76 10.71 -7.71
CA ASP A 64 -20.75 9.96 -6.94
C ASP A 64 -20.90 8.53 -7.49
N VAL A 65 -20.62 7.54 -6.63
CA VAL A 65 -20.79 6.11 -6.94
C VAL A 65 -21.86 5.45 -6.06
N GLY A 66 -22.53 6.24 -5.23
CA GLY A 66 -23.60 5.77 -4.35
C GLY A 66 -23.68 6.58 -3.06
N SER A 67 -24.38 6.00 -2.08
CA SER A 67 -24.54 6.59 -0.75
C SER A 67 -24.58 5.51 0.33
N ALA A 68 -24.27 5.90 1.55
CA ALA A 68 -24.34 5.06 2.74
C ALA A 68 -24.74 5.92 3.93
N VAL A 69 -25.36 5.28 4.93
CA VAL A 69 -25.68 5.99 6.17
C VAL A 69 -24.40 6.25 6.95
N TRP A 70 -24.13 7.53 7.21
CA TRP A 70 -23.04 7.95 8.07
C TRP A 70 -23.43 7.78 9.54
N SER A 71 -22.73 6.89 10.22
CA SER A 71 -22.87 6.49 11.62
C SER A 71 -21.48 6.21 12.20
N PRO A 72 -20.71 7.26 12.54
CA PRO A 72 -19.33 7.14 13.00
C PRO A 72 -19.15 6.05 14.07
N GLY A 73 -18.12 5.22 13.90
CA GLY A 73 -17.76 4.16 14.82
C GLY A 73 -18.61 2.89 14.72
N ARG A 74 -19.61 2.85 13.83
CA ARG A 74 -20.46 1.67 13.63
C ARG A 74 -20.16 0.99 12.29
N LEU A 75 -19.85 -0.29 12.34
CA LEU A 75 -19.74 -1.11 11.14
C LEU A 75 -21.10 -1.21 10.44
N ARG A 76 -21.15 -0.90 9.14
CA ARG A 76 -22.35 -1.04 8.33
C ARG A 76 -22.07 -1.63 6.95
N VAL A 77 -23.03 -2.41 6.46
CA VAL A 77 -22.93 -3.12 5.19
C VAL A 77 -23.06 -2.17 4.00
N ASP A 78 -23.93 -1.16 4.08
CA ASP A 78 -24.07 -0.11 3.06
C ASP A 78 -22.77 0.70 2.87
N ALA A 79 -22.10 1.05 3.97
CA ALA A 79 -20.78 1.71 3.93
C ALA A 79 -19.72 0.82 3.27
N SER A 80 -19.75 -0.49 3.54
CA SER A 80 -18.82 -1.44 2.92
C SER A 80 -19.08 -1.58 1.41
N ARG A 81 -20.34 -1.63 0.99
CA ARG A 81 -20.72 -1.66 -0.44
C ARG A 81 -20.31 -0.38 -1.17
N LEU A 82 -20.49 0.79 -0.54
CA LEU A 82 -20.04 2.06 -1.09
C LEU A 82 -18.52 2.10 -1.27
N ALA A 83 -17.77 1.59 -0.30
CA ALA A 83 -16.31 1.51 -0.38
C ALA A 83 -15.84 0.61 -1.53
N VAL A 84 -16.51 -0.52 -1.75
CA VAL A 84 -16.22 -1.43 -2.87
C VAL A 84 -16.50 -0.75 -4.21
N ALA A 85 -17.69 -0.14 -4.36
CA ALA A 85 -18.05 0.59 -5.58
C ALA A 85 -17.04 1.70 -5.91
N ALA A 86 -16.55 2.41 -4.89
CA ALA A 86 -15.51 3.43 -5.07
C ALA A 86 -14.16 2.84 -5.54
N ILE A 87 -13.78 1.65 -5.07
CA ILE A 87 -12.57 0.96 -5.53
C ILE A 87 -12.74 0.49 -6.98
N GLU A 88 -13.87 -0.14 -7.30
CA GLU A 88 -14.19 -0.62 -8.64
C GLU A 88 -14.16 0.53 -9.66
N GLU A 89 -14.83 1.63 -9.35
CA GLU A 89 -14.84 2.81 -10.22
C GLU A 89 -13.45 3.46 -10.32
N GLY A 90 -12.70 3.52 -9.22
CA GLY A 90 -11.34 4.04 -9.23
C GLY A 90 -10.40 3.24 -10.14
N VAL A 91 -10.46 1.90 -10.06
CA VAL A 91 -9.70 1.02 -10.96
C VAL A 91 -10.13 1.23 -12.41
N LYS A 92 -11.45 1.22 -12.68
CA LYS A 92 -12.00 1.41 -14.02
C LYS A 92 -11.54 2.73 -14.63
N LEU A 93 -11.59 3.84 -13.89
CA LEU A 93 -11.17 5.15 -14.37
C LEU A 93 -9.64 5.25 -14.57
N CYS A 94 -8.83 4.58 -13.73
CA CYS A 94 -7.38 4.48 -13.95
C CYS A 94 -7.05 3.68 -15.22
N MET A 95 -7.70 2.53 -15.41
CA MET A 95 -7.53 1.69 -16.61
C MET A 95 -7.94 2.43 -17.89
N ALA A 96 -8.96 3.28 -17.81
CA ALA A 96 -9.39 4.15 -18.91
C ALA A 96 -8.51 5.39 -19.12
N GLY A 97 -7.49 5.63 -18.28
CA GLY A 97 -6.63 6.82 -18.33
C GLY A 97 -7.32 8.12 -17.95
N THR A 98 -8.50 8.06 -17.30
CA THR A 98 -9.22 9.24 -16.79
C THR A 98 -8.63 9.73 -15.47
N LEU A 99 -8.06 8.82 -14.68
CA LEU A 99 -7.27 9.09 -13.49
C LEU A 99 -5.83 8.61 -13.71
N ASP A 100 -4.87 9.36 -13.20
CA ASP A 100 -3.45 8.99 -13.27
C ASP A 100 -3.03 8.04 -12.14
N GLY A 101 -3.84 7.97 -11.08
CA GLY A 101 -3.66 7.03 -9.98
C GLY A 101 -4.81 7.06 -8.98
N VAL A 102 -4.85 6.04 -8.12
CA VAL A 102 -5.85 5.92 -7.06
C VAL A 102 -5.22 5.74 -5.69
N VAL A 103 -5.69 6.51 -4.71
CA VAL A 103 -5.35 6.37 -3.29
C VAL A 103 -6.56 5.79 -2.58
N THR A 104 -6.43 4.60 -2.01
CA THR A 104 -7.56 3.95 -1.36
C THR A 104 -7.63 4.31 0.12
N ALA A 105 -8.72 4.89 0.60
CA ALA A 105 -8.90 5.07 2.04
C ALA A 105 -9.18 3.73 2.75
N PRO A 106 -8.93 3.63 4.07
CA PRO A 106 -9.10 2.39 4.82
C PRO A 106 -10.53 1.83 4.76
N VAL A 107 -10.65 0.50 4.71
CA VAL A 107 -11.91 -0.23 4.85
C VAL A 107 -11.85 -1.25 5.97
N ASN A 108 -13.02 -1.77 6.34
CA ASN A 108 -13.14 -2.85 7.29
C ASN A 108 -13.33 -4.21 6.60
N LYS A 109 -12.40 -5.16 6.83
CA LYS A 109 -12.45 -6.52 6.25
C LYS A 109 -13.72 -7.29 6.66
N GLN A 110 -14.17 -7.17 7.91
CA GLN A 110 -15.40 -7.80 8.38
C GLN A 110 -16.63 -7.20 7.66
N GLY A 111 -16.61 -5.90 7.37
CA GLY A 111 -17.60 -5.21 6.56
C GLY A 111 -17.68 -5.74 5.13
N PHE A 112 -16.53 -5.94 4.49
CA PHE A 112 -16.44 -6.53 3.15
C PHE A 112 -17.07 -7.92 3.09
N GLN A 113 -16.74 -8.79 4.04
CA GLN A 113 -17.34 -10.12 4.14
C GLN A 113 -18.86 -10.05 4.30
N ARG A 114 -19.37 -9.17 5.18
CA ARG A 114 -20.81 -8.97 5.38
C ARG A 114 -21.51 -8.34 4.16
N ALA A 115 -20.76 -7.62 3.32
CA ALA A 115 -21.25 -7.06 2.07
C ALA A 115 -21.30 -8.07 0.91
N GLY A 116 -20.80 -9.30 1.13
CA GLY A 116 -20.74 -10.34 0.10
C GLY A 116 -19.51 -10.22 -0.81
N VAL A 117 -18.46 -9.51 -0.39
CA VAL A 117 -17.21 -9.43 -1.14
C VAL A 117 -16.39 -10.68 -0.86
N GLU A 118 -16.27 -11.56 -1.85
CA GLU A 118 -15.53 -12.83 -1.77
C GLU A 118 -14.02 -12.66 -1.94
N MET A 119 -13.44 -11.56 -1.46
CA MET A 119 -12.01 -11.29 -1.54
C MET A 119 -11.40 -11.11 -0.15
N PRO A 120 -10.22 -11.68 0.14
CA PRO A 120 -9.60 -11.63 1.47
C PRO A 120 -9.11 -10.22 1.85
N GLY A 121 -8.98 -9.30 0.90
CA GLY A 121 -8.52 -7.94 1.15
C GLY A 121 -8.56 -7.01 -0.07
N HIS A 122 -8.14 -5.76 0.17
CA HIS A 122 -8.07 -4.70 -0.83
C HIS A 122 -7.15 -5.02 -2.00
N THR A 123 -5.95 -5.55 -1.71
CA THR A 123 -4.94 -5.79 -2.72
C THR A 123 -5.40 -6.89 -3.69
N GLU A 124 -6.09 -7.91 -3.18
CA GLU A 124 -6.63 -8.99 -3.99
C GLU A 124 -7.80 -8.52 -4.86
N LEU A 125 -8.68 -7.65 -4.33
CA LEU A 125 -9.73 -7.03 -5.14
C LEU A 125 -9.14 -6.22 -6.30
N LEU A 126 -8.13 -5.39 -6.03
CA LEU A 126 -7.44 -4.60 -7.07
C LEU A 126 -6.79 -5.49 -8.13
N ALA A 127 -6.13 -6.58 -7.71
CA ALA A 127 -5.51 -7.53 -8.61
C ALA A 127 -6.55 -8.22 -9.50
N ALA A 128 -7.70 -8.63 -8.95
CA ALA A 128 -8.80 -9.21 -9.70
C ALA A 128 -9.38 -8.23 -10.73
N LEU A 129 -9.66 -6.98 -10.31
CA LEU A 129 -10.19 -5.93 -11.19
C LEU A 129 -9.24 -5.52 -12.31
N THR A 130 -7.93 -5.71 -12.13
CA THR A 130 -6.91 -5.42 -13.14
C THR A 130 -6.44 -6.66 -13.92
N GLY A 131 -7.01 -7.83 -13.64
CA GLY A 131 -6.63 -9.10 -14.28
C GLY A 131 -5.19 -9.55 -13.97
N ARG A 132 -4.59 -9.10 -12.86
CA ARG A 132 -3.20 -9.41 -12.48
C ARG A 132 -3.15 -10.54 -11.46
N LYS A 133 -2.24 -11.49 -11.70
CA LYS A 133 -1.95 -12.60 -10.78
C LYS A 133 -0.69 -12.36 -9.94
N ARG A 134 0.27 -11.63 -10.51
CA ARG A 134 1.55 -11.30 -9.89
C ARG A 134 1.51 -9.87 -9.38
N PHE A 135 1.55 -9.70 -8.07
CA PHE A 135 1.51 -8.39 -7.43
C PHE A 135 2.14 -8.44 -6.03
N GLY A 136 2.65 -7.30 -5.60
CA GLY A 136 3.45 -7.17 -4.39
C GLY A 136 2.97 -6.07 -3.48
N MET A 137 3.24 -6.23 -2.19
CA MET A 137 3.01 -5.20 -1.19
C MET A 137 4.35 -4.57 -0.81
N LEU A 138 4.52 -3.32 -1.20
CA LEU A 138 5.64 -2.47 -0.80
C LEU A 138 5.16 -1.49 0.25
N LEU A 139 5.76 -1.51 1.44
CA LEU A 139 5.53 -0.48 2.45
C LEU A 139 6.72 0.47 2.53
N MET A 140 6.43 1.75 2.66
CA MET A 140 7.44 2.81 2.74
C MET A 140 7.16 3.73 3.90
N GLY A 141 8.19 4.12 4.66
CA GLY A 141 8.04 5.02 5.80
C GLY A 141 9.32 5.14 6.62
N GLY A 142 9.56 6.31 7.22
CA GLY A 142 10.74 6.54 8.08
C GLY A 142 12.08 6.30 7.38
N GLY A 143 12.14 6.47 6.05
CA GLY A 143 13.32 6.18 5.23
C GLY A 143 13.57 4.69 4.95
N LEU A 144 12.58 3.82 5.18
CA LEU A 144 12.64 2.41 4.81
C LEU A 144 11.66 2.12 3.68
N ARG A 145 12.02 1.15 2.83
CA ARG A 145 11.16 0.53 1.81
C ARG A 145 11.23 -0.97 1.99
N VAL A 146 10.08 -1.60 2.23
CA VAL A 146 9.99 -3.00 2.61
C VAL A 146 9.00 -3.73 1.71
N MET A 147 9.51 -4.64 0.88
CA MET A 147 8.72 -5.57 0.10
C MET A 147 8.52 -6.87 0.90
N LEU A 148 7.32 -7.45 0.83
CA LEU A 148 6.99 -8.68 1.53
C LEU A 148 6.90 -9.88 0.57
N VAL A 149 7.60 -10.98 0.89
CA VAL A 149 7.45 -12.26 0.18
C VAL A 149 6.10 -12.89 0.52
N THR A 150 5.74 -12.90 1.80
CA THR A 150 4.41 -13.35 2.27
C THR A 150 3.69 -12.24 3.00
N ARG A 151 2.35 -12.22 2.90
CA ARG A 151 1.50 -11.14 3.40
C ARG A 151 0.74 -11.60 4.66
N HIS A 152 -0.59 -11.62 4.60
CA HIS A 152 -1.43 -11.97 5.75
C HIS A 152 -1.59 -13.49 5.89
N LEU A 153 -0.54 -14.17 6.37
CA LEU A 153 -0.58 -15.61 6.70
C LEU A 153 -0.42 -15.83 8.22
N PRO A 154 -1.03 -16.89 8.79
CA PRO A 154 -0.64 -17.36 10.12
C PRO A 154 0.87 -17.67 10.16
N LEU A 155 1.55 -17.31 11.24
CA LEU A 155 3.01 -17.48 11.35
C LEU A 155 3.45 -18.94 11.12
N ALA A 156 2.64 -19.91 11.57
CA ALA A 156 2.89 -21.33 11.38
C ALA A 156 2.90 -21.78 9.90
N GLU A 157 2.32 -21.00 8.99
CA GLU A 157 2.29 -21.30 7.55
C GLU A 157 3.43 -20.64 6.77
N VAL A 158 4.14 -19.68 7.37
CA VAL A 158 5.14 -18.85 6.69
C VAL A 158 6.23 -19.70 6.06
N ALA A 159 6.88 -20.58 6.83
CA ALA A 159 8.02 -21.37 6.34
C ALA A 159 7.67 -22.20 5.10
N ARG A 160 6.46 -22.79 5.07
CA ARG A 160 5.95 -23.55 3.92
C ARG A 160 5.67 -22.66 2.70
N ALA A 161 5.26 -21.42 2.93
CA ALA A 161 4.94 -20.46 1.87
C ALA A 161 6.19 -19.82 1.25
N ILE A 162 7.36 -19.88 1.89
CA ILE A 162 8.63 -19.43 1.31
C ILE A 162 9.11 -20.46 0.28
N THR A 163 8.61 -20.33 -0.94
CA THR A 163 9.05 -21.13 -2.10
C THR A 163 10.06 -20.35 -2.94
N ARG A 164 10.78 -21.07 -3.82
CA ARG A 164 11.72 -20.46 -4.78
C ARG A 164 11.02 -19.46 -5.69
N GLU A 165 9.80 -19.80 -6.08
CA GLU A 165 8.94 -18.98 -6.92
C GLU A 165 8.51 -17.71 -6.19
N ALA A 166 8.06 -17.82 -4.93
CA ALA A 166 7.65 -16.67 -4.12
C ALA A 166 8.82 -15.69 -3.89
N VAL A 167 10.00 -16.20 -3.54
CA VAL A 167 11.20 -15.37 -3.35
C VAL A 167 11.62 -14.70 -4.66
N ARG A 168 11.63 -15.46 -5.77
CA ARG A 168 11.99 -14.92 -7.10
C ARG A 168 11.03 -13.80 -7.48
N GLU A 169 9.73 -14.04 -7.34
CA GLU A 169 8.71 -13.06 -7.67
C GLU A 169 8.83 -11.80 -6.84
N ALA A 170 9.09 -11.93 -5.53
CA ALA A 170 9.29 -10.77 -4.66
C ALA A 170 10.50 -9.92 -5.05
N ILE A 171 11.63 -10.55 -5.40
CA ILE A 171 12.84 -9.84 -5.83
C ILE A 171 12.62 -9.16 -7.20
N GLU A 172 12.00 -9.85 -8.16
CA GLU A 172 11.71 -9.28 -9.48
C GLU A 172 10.73 -8.09 -9.39
N LEU A 173 9.70 -8.20 -8.55
CA LEU A 173 8.77 -7.08 -8.30
C LEU A 173 9.48 -5.92 -7.59
N ALA A 174 10.37 -6.21 -6.64
CA ALA A 174 11.16 -5.19 -5.95
C ALA A 174 12.09 -4.43 -6.91
N GLU A 175 12.78 -5.15 -7.80
CA GLU A 175 13.64 -4.56 -8.84
C GLU A 175 12.85 -3.63 -9.77
N GLN A 176 11.72 -4.10 -10.29
CA GLN A 176 10.83 -3.31 -11.13
C GLN A 176 10.25 -2.11 -10.35
N GLY A 177 9.96 -2.29 -9.06
CA GLY A 177 9.53 -1.23 -8.16
C GLY A 177 10.58 -0.15 -7.94
N LEU A 178 11.86 -0.53 -7.77
CA LEU A 178 12.97 0.42 -7.69
C LEU A 178 13.10 1.23 -8.98
N CYS A 179 13.02 0.58 -10.14
CA CYS A 179 12.99 1.29 -11.43
C CYS A 179 11.83 2.30 -11.49
N TRP A 180 10.62 1.90 -11.10
CA TRP A 180 9.46 2.79 -11.07
C TRP A 180 9.63 3.96 -10.08
N LEU A 181 10.35 3.76 -8.98
CA LEU A 181 10.72 4.82 -8.03
C LEU A 181 11.88 5.72 -8.52
N GLY A 182 12.52 5.38 -9.64
CA GLY A 182 13.70 6.06 -10.17
C GLY A 182 15.00 5.75 -9.45
N LEU A 183 15.08 4.55 -8.90
CA LEU A 183 16.18 4.03 -8.10
C LEU A 183 16.75 2.78 -8.82
N GLU A 184 16.83 2.85 -10.14
CA GLU A 184 17.27 1.73 -10.97
C GLU A 184 18.71 1.33 -10.64
N GLY A 185 18.94 0.02 -10.49
CA GLY A 185 20.25 -0.53 -10.15
C GLY A 185 20.66 -0.39 -8.69
N GLU A 186 19.85 0.26 -7.85
CA GLU A 186 20.11 0.38 -6.42
C GLU A 186 20.10 -0.97 -5.71
N ARG A 187 20.85 -1.04 -4.61
CA ARG A 187 21.09 -2.31 -3.90
C ARG A 187 19.87 -2.73 -3.09
N MET A 188 19.45 -3.98 -3.26
CA MET A 188 18.40 -4.62 -2.46
C MET A 188 18.98 -5.60 -1.44
N GLY A 189 18.36 -5.66 -0.27
CA GLY A 189 18.69 -6.62 0.78
C GLY A 189 17.55 -7.62 1.01
N VAL A 190 17.84 -8.92 1.01
CA VAL A 190 16.88 -10.00 1.27
C VAL A 190 17.12 -10.57 2.65
N CYS A 191 16.10 -10.53 3.51
CA CYS A 191 16.16 -11.13 4.84
C CYS A 191 16.35 -12.66 4.76
N GLY A 192 17.02 -13.25 5.74
CA GLY A 192 16.80 -14.66 6.08
C GLY A 192 15.37 -14.89 6.57
N LEU A 193 14.87 -16.11 6.41
CA LEU A 193 13.64 -16.55 7.07
C LEU A 193 13.92 -16.81 8.55
N ASN A 194 15.00 -17.53 8.82
CA ASN A 194 15.39 -17.97 10.15
C ASN A 194 16.23 -16.91 10.87
N PRO A 195 16.27 -16.94 12.22
CA PRO A 195 17.23 -16.15 12.99
C PRO A 195 18.65 -16.36 12.46
N HIS A 196 19.44 -15.28 12.45
CA HIS A 196 20.82 -15.28 11.94
C HIS A 196 20.94 -15.81 10.50
N ALA A 197 19.87 -15.72 9.70
CA ALA A 197 19.80 -16.29 8.35
C ALA A 197 20.18 -17.79 8.30
N GLY A 198 19.71 -18.55 9.28
CA GLY A 198 19.88 -20.00 9.37
C GLY A 198 21.22 -20.46 9.94
N ASP A 199 22.16 -19.54 10.20
CA ASP A 199 23.49 -19.80 10.79
C ASP A 199 24.20 -21.00 10.16
N GLY A 200 24.40 -20.96 8.84
CA GLY A 200 25.07 -22.05 8.11
C GLY A 200 24.26 -23.35 8.05
N GLY A 201 22.97 -23.33 8.39
CA GLY A 201 22.07 -24.49 8.37
C GLY A 201 21.68 -24.98 9.76
N THR A 202 22.34 -24.49 10.81
CA THR A 202 22.09 -24.91 12.20
C THR A 202 20.71 -24.47 12.71
N LEU A 203 20.18 -23.34 12.22
CA LEU A 203 18.89 -22.77 12.62
C LEU A 203 17.82 -22.89 11.53
N GLY A 204 17.96 -23.85 10.63
CA GLY A 204 17.07 -24.05 9.48
C GLY A 204 17.83 -24.00 8.16
N GLU A 205 17.24 -24.59 7.12
CA GLU A 205 17.90 -24.82 5.83
C GLU A 205 17.27 -24.01 4.69
N GLU A 206 16.20 -23.27 4.94
CA GLU A 206 15.43 -22.52 3.95
C GLU A 206 16.30 -21.50 3.20
N GLU A 207 17.26 -20.87 3.88
CA GLU A 207 18.22 -19.97 3.22
C GLU A 207 19.02 -20.70 2.15
N GLN A 208 19.54 -21.89 2.45
CA GLN A 208 20.38 -22.64 1.52
C GLN A 208 19.57 -23.29 0.41
N ARG A 209 18.39 -23.82 0.76
CA ARG A 209 17.53 -24.60 -0.13
C ARG A 209 16.61 -23.74 -0.99
N VAL A 210 16.27 -22.53 -0.56
CA VAL A 210 15.29 -21.67 -1.23
C VAL A 210 15.84 -20.28 -1.54
N ILE A 211 16.27 -19.51 -0.53
CA ILE A 211 16.53 -18.07 -0.68
C ILE A 211 17.83 -17.80 -1.47
N ASN A 212 18.97 -18.27 -0.96
CA ASN A 212 20.29 -18.02 -1.52
C ASN A 212 20.45 -18.51 -2.97
N PRO A 213 19.90 -19.67 -3.38
CA PRO A 213 19.90 -20.07 -4.78
C PRO A 213 19.24 -19.06 -5.71
N ILE A 214 18.14 -18.43 -5.28
CA ILE A 214 17.40 -17.45 -6.08
C ILE A 214 18.14 -16.12 -6.13
N VAL A 215 18.68 -15.66 -5.00
CA VAL A 215 19.56 -14.48 -4.95
C VAL A 215 20.73 -14.64 -5.93
N ARG A 216 21.46 -15.78 -5.88
CA ARG A 216 22.57 -16.05 -6.81
C ARG A 216 22.11 -16.12 -8.27
N GLN A 217 20.94 -16.69 -8.53
CA GLN A 217 20.39 -16.76 -9.89
C GLN A 217 20.12 -15.36 -10.45
N LEU A 218 19.56 -14.46 -9.65
CA LEU A 218 19.24 -13.09 -10.06
C LEU A 218 20.48 -12.20 -10.15
N GLN A 219 21.45 -12.37 -9.24
CA GLN A 219 22.77 -11.72 -9.35
C GLN A 219 23.45 -12.03 -10.69
N LYS A 220 23.40 -13.29 -11.15
CA LYS A 220 23.92 -13.68 -12.48
C LYS A 220 23.21 -13.00 -13.66
N LYS A 221 22.00 -12.50 -13.45
CA LYS A 221 21.22 -11.72 -14.42
C LYS A 221 21.47 -10.21 -14.30
N GLY A 222 22.35 -9.77 -13.39
CA GLY A 222 22.68 -8.36 -13.18
C GLY A 222 21.87 -7.66 -12.09
N VAL A 223 20.98 -8.37 -11.39
CA VAL A 223 20.19 -7.77 -10.30
C VAL A 223 21.11 -7.46 -9.11
N ASN A 224 21.13 -6.21 -8.66
CA ASN A 224 21.91 -5.77 -7.50
C ASN A 224 21.23 -6.17 -6.18
N VAL A 225 21.24 -7.47 -5.87
CA VAL A 225 20.57 -8.04 -4.69
C VAL A 225 21.56 -8.81 -3.82
N VAL A 226 21.41 -8.68 -2.50
CA VAL A 226 22.20 -9.42 -1.50
C VAL A 226 21.25 -10.20 -0.60
N GLY A 227 21.63 -11.42 -0.26
CA GLY A 227 20.89 -12.24 0.70
C GLY A 227 21.59 -13.58 0.95
N ALA A 228 21.19 -14.32 1.97
CA ALA A 228 20.26 -13.96 3.06
C ALA A 228 20.98 -13.17 4.16
N VAL A 229 20.42 -12.04 4.57
CA VAL A 229 20.96 -11.19 5.65
C VAL A 229 20.11 -11.36 6.93
N PRO A 230 20.70 -11.48 8.13
CA PRO A 230 19.95 -11.52 9.38
C PRO A 230 19.00 -10.32 9.53
N ALA A 231 17.73 -10.59 9.85
CA ALA A 231 16.70 -9.57 9.89
C ALA A 231 16.94 -8.50 10.98
N ASP A 232 17.56 -8.87 12.10
CA ASP A 232 17.96 -7.97 13.17
C ASP A 232 19.07 -6.98 12.76
N THR A 233 19.83 -7.28 11.70
CA THR A 233 20.90 -6.41 11.18
C THR A 233 20.45 -5.60 9.97
N ILE A 234 19.68 -6.20 9.05
CA ILE A 234 19.39 -5.61 7.74
C ILE A 234 18.63 -4.28 7.80
N PHE A 235 17.72 -4.09 8.76
CA PHE A 235 16.96 -2.84 8.89
C PHE A 235 17.82 -1.69 9.41
N HIS A 236 18.82 -1.98 10.25
CA HIS A 236 19.81 -1.00 10.65
C HIS A 236 20.66 -0.58 9.44
N GLN A 237 21.13 -1.54 8.64
CA GLN A 237 21.89 -1.29 7.42
C GLN A 237 21.09 -0.48 6.39
N ALA A 238 19.80 -0.81 6.21
CA ALA A 238 18.89 -0.05 5.34
C ALA A 238 18.73 1.41 5.83
N LYS A 239 18.67 1.64 7.15
CA LYS A 239 18.66 3.00 7.72
C LYS A 239 19.97 3.77 7.49
N GLN A 240 21.08 3.08 7.23
CA GLN A 240 22.36 3.66 6.82
C GLN A 240 22.50 3.76 5.29
N ASN A 241 21.41 3.53 4.53
CA ASN A 241 21.36 3.53 3.08
C ASN A 241 22.24 2.46 2.41
N GLU A 242 22.53 1.34 3.10
CA GLU A 242 23.20 0.20 2.46
C GLU A 242 22.29 -0.57 1.50
N TYR A 243 20.97 -0.51 1.73
CA TYR A 243 19.94 -1.11 0.87
C TYR A 243 18.81 -0.11 0.66
N GLU A 244 18.45 0.12 -0.60
CA GLU A 244 17.37 1.02 -0.97
C GLU A 244 15.99 0.38 -0.78
N MET A 245 15.94 -0.95 -0.82
CA MET A 245 14.77 -1.76 -0.50
C MET A 245 15.15 -3.05 0.23
N VAL A 246 14.41 -3.37 1.29
CA VAL A 246 14.51 -4.63 2.03
C VAL A 246 13.37 -5.56 1.60
N ILE A 247 13.67 -6.83 1.36
CA ILE A 247 12.71 -7.87 1.03
C ILE A 247 12.60 -8.80 2.24
N ALA A 248 11.51 -8.64 2.99
CA ALA A 248 11.23 -9.42 4.19
C ALA A 248 10.39 -10.67 3.85
N MET A 249 10.69 -11.77 4.53
CA MET A 249 10.05 -13.06 4.29
C MET A 249 8.59 -13.08 4.75
N TYR A 250 8.26 -12.36 5.82
CA TYR A 250 6.90 -12.27 6.36
C TYR A 250 6.57 -10.90 6.93
N HIS A 251 5.27 -10.67 7.15
CA HIS A 251 4.69 -9.39 7.54
C HIS A 251 5.39 -8.74 8.74
N ASP A 252 5.42 -9.41 9.89
CA ASP A 252 5.95 -8.79 11.11
C ASP A 252 7.47 -8.62 11.09
N GLN A 253 8.20 -9.41 10.30
CA GLN A 253 9.64 -9.23 10.09
C GLN A 253 9.95 -7.87 9.49
N GLY A 254 9.15 -7.45 8.51
CA GLY A 254 9.35 -6.20 7.77
C GLY A 254 8.64 -5.00 8.39
N LEU A 255 7.43 -5.21 8.91
CA LEU A 255 6.59 -4.09 9.34
C LEU A 255 6.88 -3.63 10.75
N ALA A 256 7.30 -4.52 11.66
CA ALA A 256 7.71 -4.09 13.00
C ALA A 256 8.81 -3.01 12.97
N PRO A 257 9.94 -3.20 12.25
CA PRO A 257 10.97 -2.15 12.18
C PRO A 257 10.49 -0.92 11.41
N LEU A 258 9.74 -1.07 10.32
CA LEU A 258 9.21 0.08 9.55
C LEU A 258 8.27 0.94 10.40
N LYS A 259 7.35 0.32 11.14
CA LYS A 259 6.41 1.01 12.03
C LYS A 259 7.12 1.69 13.19
N MET A 260 8.22 1.13 13.70
CA MET A 260 9.01 1.75 14.75
C MET A 260 9.55 3.13 14.33
N VAL A 261 9.96 3.28 13.06
CA VAL A 261 10.61 4.51 12.56
C VAL A 261 9.68 5.41 11.74
N GLY A 262 8.52 4.92 11.31
CA GLY A 262 7.65 5.59 10.34
C GLY A 262 6.16 5.40 10.61
N PHE A 263 5.75 5.23 11.87
CA PHE A 263 4.38 4.85 12.26
C PHE A 263 3.28 5.67 11.57
N ASP A 264 3.39 7.01 11.63
CA ASP A 264 2.36 7.94 11.17
C ASP A 264 2.44 8.30 9.67
N GLU A 265 3.53 7.93 9.00
CA GLU A 265 3.81 8.33 7.62
C GLU A 265 3.86 7.14 6.65
N GLY A 266 3.63 5.91 7.14
CA GLY A 266 3.65 4.70 6.34
C GLY A 266 2.73 4.77 5.12
N VAL A 267 3.23 4.33 3.97
CA VAL A 267 2.50 4.22 2.71
C VAL A 267 2.57 2.79 2.23
N ASN A 268 1.43 2.23 1.84
CA ASN A 268 1.36 0.96 1.13
C ASN A 268 1.20 1.23 -0.36
N VAL A 269 2.16 0.77 -1.15
CA VAL A 269 2.17 0.78 -2.61
C VAL A 269 1.95 -0.65 -3.10
N THR A 270 1.09 -0.81 -4.10
CA THR A 270 0.87 -2.13 -4.72
C THR A 270 1.61 -2.22 -6.04
N LEU A 271 2.67 -3.03 -6.05
CA LEU A 271 3.47 -3.30 -7.23
C LEU A 271 2.82 -4.39 -8.10
N GLY A 272 3.10 -4.40 -9.40
CA GLY A 272 2.56 -5.40 -10.34
C GLY A 272 1.22 -5.05 -10.96
N LEU A 273 0.60 -3.93 -10.58
CA LEU A 273 -0.65 -3.46 -11.15
C LEU A 273 -0.40 -2.51 -12.34
N PRO A 274 -1.24 -2.53 -13.39
CA PRO A 274 -1.15 -1.61 -14.53
C PRO A 274 -1.61 -0.18 -14.20
N ILE A 275 -1.86 0.11 -12.92
CA ILE A 275 -2.34 1.39 -12.41
C ILE A 275 -1.48 1.82 -11.23
N VAL A 276 -1.37 3.12 -11.00
CA VAL A 276 -0.80 3.64 -9.75
C VAL A 276 -1.81 3.41 -8.63
N ARG A 277 -1.43 2.65 -7.60
CA ARG A 277 -2.22 2.52 -6.38
C ARG A 277 -1.37 2.67 -5.13
N THR A 278 -1.80 3.61 -4.28
CA THR A 278 -1.25 3.79 -2.92
C THR A 278 -2.37 3.75 -1.87
N SER A 279 -1.98 3.64 -0.61
CA SER A 279 -2.90 3.60 0.54
C SER A 279 -2.17 4.07 1.79
N PRO A 280 -2.84 4.73 2.75
CA PRO A 280 -2.31 4.87 4.08
C PRO A 280 -2.11 3.49 4.74
N ASP A 281 -1.24 3.45 5.73
CA ASP A 281 -0.83 2.24 6.45
C ASP A 281 -1.55 2.10 7.81
N HIS A 282 -2.75 2.67 7.93
CA HIS A 282 -3.61 2.54 9.10
C HIS A 282 -4.98 1.98 8.72
N GLY A 283 -5.66 1.39 9.71
CA GLY A 283 -7.02 0.86 9.55
C GLY A 283 -8.12 1.93 9.62
N THR A 284 -9.36 1.48 9.77
CA THR A 284 -10.55 2.36 9.87
C THR A 284 -10.67 3.09 11.21
N ALA A 285 -9.98 2.63 12.26
CA ALA A 285 -9.96 3.22 13.60
C ALA A 285 -11.35 3.71 14.08
N PHE A 286 -12.34 2.81 14.09
CA PHE A 286 -13.73 3.15 14.44
C PHE A 286 -13.89 3.88 15.78
N SER A 287 -13.01 3.64 16.74
CA SER A 287 -13.00 4.34 18.04
C SER A 287 -12.77 5.86 17.93
N LEU A 288 -12.07 6.30 16.88
CA LEU A 288 -11.75 7.71 16.60
C LEU A 288 -12.72 8.37 15.61
N ALA A 289 -13.56 7.58 14.93
CA ALA A 289 -14.43 8.09 13.88
C ALA A 289 -15.42 9.13 14.42
N GLY A 290 -15.60 10.22 13.67
CA GLY A 290 -16.55 11.29 14.02
C GLY A 290 -15.99 12.34 14.98
N ARG A 291 -14.79 12.13 15.55
CA ARG A 291 -14.17 13.05 16.52
C ARG A 291 -13.42 14.21 15.87
N GLY A 292 -12.97 14.07 14.62
CA GLY A 292 -12.15 15.11 13.98
C GLY A 292 -10.69 15.12 14.45
N GLU A 293 -10.23 14.08 15.16
CA GLU A 293 -8.90 13.99 15.78
C GLU A 293 -7.91 13.12 14.98
N ALA A 294 -8.36 12.42 13.93
CA ALA A 294 -7.50 11.50 13.18
C ALA A 294 -6.35 12.23 12.46
N CYS A 295 -5.15 11.66 12.56
CA CYS A 295 -3.95 12.17 11.89
C CYS A 295 -3.99 11.85 10.39
N ALA A 296 -3.85 12.86 9.54
CA ALA A 296 -3.86 12.70 8.09
C ALA A 296 -2.46 12.53 7.47
N ALA A 297 -1.40 12.30 8.27
CA ALA A 297 -0.02 12.25 7.79
C ALA A 297 0.20 11.12 6.78
N SER A 298 -0.14 9.88 7.12
CA SER A 298 -0.03 8.71 6.24
C SER A 298 -0.87 8.87 4.96
N MET A 299 -2.08 9.43 5.06
CA MET A 299 -2.89 9.74 3.87
C MET A 299 -2.22 10.80 2.97
N ARG A 300 -1.62 11.85 3.55
CA ARG A 300 -0.84 12.82 2.77
C ARG A 300 0.36 12.16 2.10
N SER A 301 1.10 11.30 2.81
CA SER A 301 2.23 10.56 2.24
C SER A 301 1.77 9.66 1.09
N ALA A 302 0.63 8.97 1.22
CA ALA A 302 0.07 8.12 0.18
C ALA A 302 -0.32 8.93 -1.08
N ILE A 303 -0.94 10.12 -0.91
CA ILE A 303 -1.25 11.01 -2.03
C ILE A 303 0.02 11.54 -2.69
N ARG A 304 1.04 11.96 -1.91
CA ARG A 304 2.32 12.40 -2.46
C ARG A 304 2.97 11.31 -3.30
N GLU A 305 2.99 10.09 -2.77
CA GLU A 305 3.57 8.95 -3.45
C GLU A 305 2.81 8.64 -4.75
N ALA A 306 1.46 8.68 -4.73
CA ALA A 306 0.67 8.50 -5.94
C ALA A 306 1.00 9.55 -7.01
N ILE A 307 1.18 10.82 -6.64
CA ILE A 307 1.58 11.89 -7.56
C ILE A 307 2.96 11.63 -8.16
N VAL A 308 3.93 11.21 -7.35
CA VAL A 308 5.29 10.91 -7.81
C VAL A 308 5.28 9.74 -8.79
N LEU A 309 4.59 8.65 -8.45
CA LEU A 309 4.52 7.45 -9.27
C LEU A 309 3.72 7.67 -10.56
N ALA A 310 2.65 8.47 -10.51
CA ALA A 310 1.87 8.85 -11.68
C ALA A 310 2.65 9.72 -12.68
N GLY A 311 3.67 10.44 -12.22
CA GLY A 311 4.58 11.21 -13.07
C GLY A 311 5.65 10.36 -13.77
N ARG A 312 5.63 9.03 -13.60
CA ARG A 312 6.63 8.10 -14.13
C ARG A 312 5.97 7.00 -14.94
N GLU A 313 6.72 6.40 -15.86
CA GLU A 313 6.23 5.26 -16.62
C GLU A 313 6.06 4.04 -15.70
N ASN A 314 4.84 3.50 -15.65
CA ASN A 314 4.56 2.31 -14.86
C ASN A 314 5.04 1.06 -15.64
N PRO A 315 5.96 0.25 -15.09
CA PRO A 315 6.53 -0.91 -15.79
C PRO A 315 5.54 -2.06 -16.01
N TRP A 316 4.32 -1.97 -15.48
CA TRP A 316 3.26 -2.97 -15.61
C TRP A 316 2.07 -2.52 -16.45
N ARG A 317 2.14 -1.35 -17.10
CA ARG A 317 1.06 -0.83 -17.96
C ARG A 317 0.93 -1.62 -19.26
#